data_AF-A0A5N8X7Z3-F1
#
_entry.id   AF-A0A5N8X7Z3-F1
#
_cell.length_a   1.000
_cell.length_b   1.000
_cell.length_c   1.000
_cell.angle_alpha   90.00
_cell.angle_beta   90.00
_cell.angle_gamma   90.00
#
_symmetry.space_group_name_H-M   'P 1'
#
loop_
_entity.id
_entity.type
_entity.pdbx_description
1 polymer ?
#
loop_
_entity_poly.entity_id
_entity_poly.type
_entity_poly.pdbx_seq_one_letter_code
_entity_poly.pdbx_strand_id
1 'polypeptide(L)'
;PPPHPEQPPVYPGAPGGPDPFALDQLATDAAARAHALLTTGRDPVAELTLWQDAVRLAAARPGSGLTAGTRTLYSSLATATGRTPADLARAVAAWRQGGPEGLAVLEEPWDPPAGRFDRARPLLLAADLPAFRPRRNHLTHPHGHIQLRLGRDGLWYAYESEPGREDWWPRGTPDLDPVGVLTGLGAAGDV
;
A
#
# COMPACT_ATOMS: atom_id res chain seq x y z
N PRO A 1 10.05 -6.17 28.34
CA PRO A 1 10.87 -5.62 27.23
C PRO A 1 10.85 -4.08 27.31
N PRO A 2 11.83 -3.37 26.73
CA PRO A 2 11.80 -1.91 26.64
C PRO A 2 10.55 -1.42 25.89
N PRO A 3 10.09 -0.18 26.13
CA PRO A 3 8.85 0.34 25.53
C PRO A 3 8.92 0.48 24.00
N HIS A 4 10.12 0.62 23.44
CA HIS A 4 10.38 0.67 22.00
C HIS A 4 11.67 -0.10 21.68
N PRO A 5 11.84 -0.59 20.43
CA PRO A 5 13.12 -1.10 19.97
C PRO A 5 14.18 0.01 20.01
N GLU A 6 15.40 -0.33 20.45
CA GLU A 6 16.52 0.61 20.39
C GLU A 6 17.05 0.74 18.95
N GLN A 7 17.72 1.86 18.67
CA GLN A 7 18.33 2.11 17.37
C GLN A 7 19.60 1.25 17.22
N PRO A 8 19.80 0.56 16.08
CA PRO A 8 21.00 -0.24 15.87
C PRO A 8 22.26 0.65 15.84
N PRO A 9 23.45 0.08 16.14
CA PRO A 9 24.71 0.80 16.01
C PRO A 9 24.97 1.16 14.53
N VAL A 10 25.58 2.33 14.31
CA VAL A 10 25.96 2.77 12.96
C VAL A 10 27.04 1.85 12.40
N TYR A 11 26.79 1.26 11.23
CA TYR A 11 27.75 0.41 10.54
C TYR A 11 28.69 1.24 9.64
N PRO A 12 30.03 1.15 9.81
CA PRO A 12 30.96 1.83 8.92
C PRO A 12 30.97 1.18 7.52
N GLY A 13 31.20 1.99 6.49
CA GLY A 13 31.44 1.48 5.14
C GLY A 13 32.73 0.68 5.05
N ALA A 14 32.68 -0.44 4.32
CA ALA A 14 33.85 -1.26 4.00
C ALA A 14 34.02 -1.38 2.47
N PRO A 15 35.24 -1.33 1.91
CA PRO A 15 35.46 -1.55 0.49
C PRO A 15 34.93 -2.91 0.04
N GLY A 16 34.04 -2.93 -0.95
CA GLY A 16 33.39 -4.17 -1.43
C GLY A 16 32.35 -4.76 -0.47
N GLY A 17 32.09 -4.11 0.66
CA GLY A 17 31.07 -4.50 1.62
C GLY A 17 29.66 -4.11 1.18
N PRO A 18 28.63 -4.68 1.82
CA PRO A 18 27.24 -4.27 1.61
C PRO A 18 27.03 -2.78 1.95
N ASP A 19 26.04 -2.17 1.30
CA ASP A 19 25.67 -0.77 1.54
C ASP A 19 25.33 -0.54 3.04
N PRO A 20 26.06 0.32 3.75
CA PRO A 20 25.83 0.58 5.17
C PRO A 20 24.41 1.04 5.48
N PHE A 21 23.79 1.80 4.57
CA PHE A 21 22.41 2.25 4.76
C PHE A 21 21.40 1.09 4.62
N ALA A 22 21.66 0.12 3.74
CA ALA A 22 20.87 -1.09 3.67
C ALA A 22 21.03 -1.95 4.94
N LEU A 23 22.24 -2.03 5.51
CA LEU A 23 22.50 -2.75 6.76
C LEU A 23 21.79 -2.12 7.97
N ASP A 24 21.89 -0.80 8.12
CA ASP A 24 21.20 -0.05 9.18
C ASP A 24 19.69 -0.31 9.18
N GLN A 25 19.09 -0.32 7.98
CA GLN A 25 17.66 -0.61 7.83
C GLN A 25 17.31 -2.06 8.11
N LEU A 26 18.13 -3.01 7.66
CA LEU A 26 17.92 -4.43 7.97
C LEU A 26 17.99 -4.65 9.48
N ALA A 27 18.93 -4.01 10.17
CA ALA A 27 19.06 -4.07 11.62
C ALA A 27 17.87 -3.42 12.34
N THR A 28 17.39 -2.27 11.84
CA THR A 28 16.19 -1.59 12.35
C THR A 28 14.94 -2.46 12.20
N ASP A 29 14.76 -3.10 11.04
CA ASP A 29 13.65 -4.02 10.77
C ASP A 29 13.69 -5.25 11.69
N ALA A 30 14.88 -5.84 11.84
CA ALA A 30 15.08 -6.98 12.73
C ALA A 30 14.78 -6.62 14.20
N ALA A 31 15.21 -5.45 14.66
CA ALA A 31 14.91 -4.95 16.00
C ALA A 31 13.40 -4.73 16.21
N ALA A 32 12.72 -4.12 15.23
CA ALA A 32 11.27 -3.92 15.28
C ALA A 32 10.50 -5.26 15.31
N ARG A 33 10.89 -6.23 14.47
CA ARG A 33 10.31 -7.58 14.46
C ARG A 33 10.53 -8.32 15.78
N ALA A 34 11.76 -8.28 16.31
CA ALA A 34 12.08 -8.90 17.58
C ALA A 34 11.26 -8.29 18.73
N HIS A 35 11.09 -6.96 18.73
CA HIS A 35 10.26 -6.26 19.70
C HIS A 35 8.78 -6.65 19.59
N ALA A 36 8.22 -6.70 18.39
CA ALA A 36 6.84 -7.14 18.15
C ALA A 36 6.62 -8.59 18.64
N LEU A 37 7.56 -9.49 18.33
CA LEU A 37 7.51 -10.88 18.79
C LEU A 37 7.58 -10.98 20.32
N LEU A 38 8.47 -10.22 20.97
CA LEU A 38 8.62 -10.22 22.43
C LEU A 38 7.41 -9.62 23.17
N THR A 39 6.69 -8.68 22.55
CA THR A 39 5.56 -7.98 23.18
C THR A 39 4.20 -8.62 22.90
N THR A 40 4.02 -9.19 21.72
CA THR A 40 2.73 -9.75 21.28
C THR A 40 2.72 -11.27 21.20
N GLY A 41 3.89 -11.91 21.23
CA GLY A 41 4.04 -13.35 20.96
C GLY A 41 3.79 -13.73 19.50
N ARG A 42 3.64 -12.75 18.59
CA ARG A 42 3.37 -12.97 17.18
C ARG A 42 4.47 -12.36 16.33
N ASP A 43 4.88 -13.12 15.32
CA ASP A 43 5.85 -12.65 14.34
C ASP A 43 5.11 -11.94 13.20
N PRO A 44 5.29 -10.62 13.01
CA PRO A 44 4.55 -9.84 12.02
C PRO A 44 4.86 -10.22 10.57
N VAL A 45 5.89 -11.02 10.30
CA VAL A 45 6.27 -11.43 8.94
C VAL A 45 6.12 -12.94 8.68
N ALA A 46 5.79 -13.75 9.69
CA ALA A 46 5.78 -15.21 9.55
C ALA A 46 4.78 -15.73 8.51
N GLU A 47 3.68 -15.02 8.30
CA GLU A 47 2.63 -15.39 7.33
C GLU A 47 2.74 -14.66 5.99
N LEU A 48 3.74 -13.77 5.83
CA LEU A 48 3.91 -13.03 4.59
C LEU A 48 4.54 -13.92 3.51
N THR A 49 3.96 -13.87 2.33
CA THR A 49 4.59 -14.40 1.13
C THR A 49 5.87 -13.63 0.80
N LEU A 50 6.77 -14.22 0.00
CA LEU A 50 7.99 -13.54 -0.47
C LEU A 50 7.68 -12.17 -1.11
N TRP A 51 6.59 -12.09 -1.87
CA TRP A 51 6.15 -10.85 -2.50
C TRP A 51 5.71 -9.80 -1.47
N GLN A 52 4.86 -10.19 -0.53
CA GLN A 52 4.39 -9.28 0.54
C GLN A 52 5.55 -8.78 1.41
N ASP A 53 6.51 -9.65 1.73
CA ASP A 53 7.69 -9.24 2.49
C ASP A 53 8.60 -8.29 1.71
N ALA A 54 8.79 -8.52 0.40
CA ALA A 54 9.51 -7.59 -0.47
C ALA A 54 8.84 -6.20 -0.52
N VAL A 55 7.52 -6.15 -0.63
CA VAL A 55 6.73 -4.91 -0.61
C VAL A 55 6.87 -4.21 0.75
N ARG A 56 6.75 -4.96 1.85
CA ARG A 56 6.91 -4.45 3.22
C ARG A 56 8.30 -3.83 3.43
N LEU A 57 9.36 -4.53 3.04
CA LEU A 57 10.75 -4.05 3.14
C LEU A 57 10.94 -2.75 2.32
N ALA A 58 10.41 -2.70 1.10
CA ALA A 58 10.49 -1.51 0.26
C ALA A 58 9.66 -0.34 0.82
N ALA A 59 8.51 -0.63 1.43
CA ALA A 59 7.61 0.37 2.02
C ALA A 59 8.19 1.04 3.28
N ALA A 60 8.94 0.28 4.09
CA ALA A 60 9.55 0.73 5.33
C ALA A 60 10.65 1.80 5.15
N ARG A 61 11.13 2.03 3.93
CA ARG A 61 12.20 3.01 3.67
C ARG A 61 11.67 4.44 3.61
N PRO A 62 12.15 5.35 4.48
CA PRO A 62 11.92 6.78 4.31
C PRO A 62 12.68 7.26 3.07
N GLY A 63 11.99 7.93 2.14
CA GLY A 63 12.61 8.52 0.95
C GLY A 63 11.77 8.41 -0.31
N SER A 64 11.92 9.39 -1.20
CA SER A 64 11.17 9.56 -2.45
C SER A 64 11.53 8.55 -3.56
N GLY A 65 12.37 7.55 -3.30
CA GLY A 65 12.85 6.63 -4.33
C GLY A 65 13.91 7.19 -5.28
N LEU A 66 14.35 8.44 -5.08
CA LEU A 66 15.24 9.15 -6.01
C LEU A 66 16.72 8.85 -5.83
N THR A 67 17.13 8.16 -4.76
CA THR A 67 18.53 7.81 -4.52
C THR A 67 18.94 6.57 -5.33
N ALA A 68 20.20 6.52 -5.75
CA ALA A 68 20.76 5.36 -6.44
C ALA A 68 20.56 4.06 -5.64
N GLY A 69 20.75 4.11 -4.31
CA GLY A 69 20.53 2.97 -3.41
C GLY A 69 19.09 2.46 -3.42
N THR A 70 18.09 3.36 -3.45
CA THR A 70 16.68 2.92 -3.50
C THR A 70 16.34 2.27 -4.83
N ARG A 71 16.88 2.78 -5.93
CA ARG A 71 16.70 2.18 -7.27
C ARG A 71 17.29 0.77 -7.35
N THR A 72 18.50 0.58 -6.83
CA THR A 72 19.13 -0.75 -6.78
C THR A 72 18.29 -1.72 -5.96
N LEU A 73 17.81 -1.32 -4.79
CA LEU A 73 16.93 -2.16 -3.98
C LEU A 73 15.66 -2.56 -4.72
N TYR A 74 14.95 -1.59 -5.32
CA TYR A 74 13.71 -1.86 -6.03
C TYR A 74 13.94 -2.84 -7.19
N SER A 75 15.02 -2.65 -7.96
CA SER A 75 15.41 -3.59 -9.01
C SER A 75 15.73 -4.98 -8.47
N SER A 76 16.47 -5.08 -7.37
CA SER A 76 16.82 -6.37 -6.76
C SER A 76 15.61 -7.11 -6.21
N LEU A 77 14.73 -6.43 -5.47
CA LEU A 77 13.50 -7.01 -4.93
C LEU A 77 12.56 -7.45 -6.05
N ALA A 78 12.31 -6.57 -7.02
CA ALA A 78 11.45 -6.88 -8.17
C ALA A 78 11.96 -8.11 -8.94
N THR A 79 13.28 -8.17 -9.21
CA THR A 79 13.91 -9.33 -9.85
C THR A 79 13.73 -10.60 -9.01
N ALA A 80 13.97 -10.54 -7.70
CA ALA A 80 13.82 -11.69 -6.80
C ALA A 80 12.38 -12.23 -6.75
N THR A 81 11.38 -11.36 -6.95
CA THR A 81 9.96 -11.72 -6.94
C THR A 81 9.38 -11.96 -8.34
N GLY A 82 10.19 -11.89 -9.40
CA GLY A 82 9.74 -12.04 -10.78
C GLY A 82 8.76 -10.94 -11.24
N ARG A 83 8.89 -9.72 -10.70
CA ARG A 83 8.05 -8.55 -11.00
C ARG A 83 8.88 -7.41 -11.56
N THR A 84 8.22 -6.35 -12.04
CA THR A 84 8.92 -5.13 -12.47
C THR A 84 9.08 -4.14 -11.31
N PRO A 85 10.06 -3.22 -11.37
CA PRO A 85 10.16 -2.13 -10.39
C PRO A 85 8.90 -1.25 -10.32
N ALA A 86 8.15 -1.14 -11.42
CA ALA A 86 6.89 -0.40 -11.46
C ALA A 86 5.78 -1.13 -10.68
N ASP A 87 5.67 -2.46 -10.82
CA ASP A 87 4.75 -3.27 -10.01
C ASP A 87 5.06 -3.13 -8.52
N LEU A 88 6.35 -3.19 -8.16
CA LEU A 88 6.80 -3.00 -6.78
C LEU A 88 6.46 -1.59 -6.26
N ALA A 89 6.67 -0.54 -7.06
CA ALA A 89 6.30 0.81 -6.66
C ALA A 89 4.79 0.98 -6.42
N ARG A 90 3.95 0.39 -7.27
CA ARG A 90 2.49 0.40 -7.10
C ARG A 90 2.05 -0.38 -5.86
N ALA A 91 2.65 -1.54 -5.62
CA ALA A 91 2.39 -2.37 -4.44
C ALA A 91 2.86 -1.69 -3.14
N VAL A 92 4.01 -1.00 -3.16
CA VAL A 92 4.49 -0.19 -2.03
C VAL A 92 3.54 0.96 -1.73
N ALA A 93 3.02 1.64 -2.75
CA ALA A 93 2.01 2.68 -2.55
C ALA A 93 0.74 2.12 -1.88
N ALA A 94 0.32 0.92 -2.27
CA ALA A 94 -0.87 0.26 -1.72
C ALA A 94 -0.64 -0.19 -0.26
N TRP A 95 0.54 -0.75 0.01
CA TRP A 95 0.97 -1.12 1.36
C TRP A 95 1.07 0.09 2.28
N ARG A 96 1.53 1.23 1.78
CA ARG A 96 1.56 2.49 2.57
C ARG A 96 0.16 3.03 2.83
N GLN A 97 -0.77 2.80 1.91
CA GLN A 97 -2.15 3.25 2.05
C GLN A 97 -2.92 2.44 3.11
N GLY A 98 -2.74 1.12 3.18
CA GLY A 98 -3.48 0.29 4.15
C GLY A 98 -2.86 -1.06 4.48
N GLY A 99 -1.53 -1.16 4.47
CA GLY A 99 -0.79 -2.35 4.86
C GLY A 99 -1.09 -3.56 3.98
N PRO A 100 -1.13 -4.78 4.56
CA PRO A 100 -1.46 -6.00 3.84
C PRO A 100 -2.81 -5.94 3.11
N GLU A 101 -3.83 -5.35 3.72
CA GLU A 101 -5.16 -5.18 3.10
C GLU A 101 -5.11 -4.23 1.91
N GLY A 102 -4.35 -3.13 2.00
CA GLY A 102 -4.14 -2.23 0.86
C GLY A 102 -3.50 -2.95 -0.34
N LEU A 103 -2.54 -3.84 -0.09
CA LEU A 103 -1.95 -4.68 -1.15
C LEU A 103 -2.97 -5.69 -1.70
N ALA A 104 -3.76 -6.35 -0.85
CA ALA A 104 -4.80 -7.27 -1.30
C ALA A 104 -5.86 -6.56 -2.16
N VAL A 105 -6.25 -5.34 -1.83
CA VAL A 105 -7.18 -4.52 -2.61
C VAL A 105 -6.62 -4.11 -3.98
N LEU A 106 -5.30 -3.94 -4.07
CA LEU A 106 -4.64 -3.70 -5.35
C LEU A 106 -4.71 -4.95 -6.26
N GLU A 107 -4.47 -6.14 -5.70
CA GLU A 107 -4.17 -7.35 -6.48
C GLU A 107 -5.36 -8.31 -6.67
N GLU A 108 -6.32 -8.34 -5.74
CA GLU A 108 -7.33 -9.38 -5.66
C GLU A 108 -8.77 -8.83 -5.69
N PRO A 109 -9.35 -8.62 -6.89
CA PRO A 109 -10.76 -8.25 -6.99
C PRO A 109 -11.66 -9.39 -6.53
N TRP A 110 -12.62 -9.08 -5.66
CA TRP A 110 -13.51 -10.07 -5.03
C TRP A 110 -14.97 -9.61 -5.10
N ASP A 111 -15.90 -10.55 -4.94
CA ASP A 111 -17.34 -10.24 -4.95
C ASP A 111 -17.85 -10.05 -3.52
N PRO A 112 -18.17 -8.81 -3.10
CA PRO A 112 -18.66 -8.55 -1.76
C PRO A 112 -20.08 -9.11 -1.56
N PRO A 113 -20.39 -9.63 -0.35
CA PRO A 113 -21.76 -9.94 -0.01
C PRO A 113 -22.60 -8.67 -0.02
N ALA A 114 -23.92 -8.84 -0.12
CA ALA A 114 -24.83 -7.72 -0.04
C ALA A 114 -24.59 -6.89 1.24
N GLY A 115 -24.64 -5.57 1.14
CA GLY A 115 -24.44 -4.68 2.29
C GLY A 115 -23.64 -3.42 2.00
N ARG A 116 -22.39 -3.35 2.47
CA ARG A 116 -21.59 -2.10 2.40
C ARG A 116 -21.36 -1.66 0.96
N PHE A 117 -21.09 -2.60 0.05
CA PHE A 117 -20.91 -2.28 -1.37
C PHE A 117 -22.17 -1.70 -2.01
N ASP A 118 -23.34 -2.32 -1.77
CA ASP A 118 -24.61 -1.87 -2.35
C ASP A 118 -25.03 -0.47 -1.87
N ARG A 119 -24.70 -0.14 -0.61
CA ARG A 119 -25.02 1.15 -0.01
C ARG A 119 -24.13 2.29 -0.51
N ALA A 120 -22.96 1.99 -1.07
CA ALA A 120 -22.02 3.03 -1.49
C ALA A 120 -22.53 3.87 -2.65
N ARG A 121 -23.16 3.27 -3.67
CA ARG A 121 -23.68 4.03 -4.83
C ARG A 121 -24.77 5.04 -4.43
N PRO A 122 -25.79 4.67 -3.63
CA PRO A 122 -26.73 5.64 -3.08
C PRO A 122 -26.07 6.76 -2.26
N LEU A 123 -25.05 6.45 -1.45
CA LEU A 123 -24.33 7.46 -0.67
C LEU A 123 -23.59 8.47 -1.56
N LEU A 124 -22.91 7.99 -2.60
CA LEU A 124 -22.23 8.85 -3.57
C LEU A 124 -23.23 9.77 -4.29
N LEU A 125 -24.36 9.24 -4.76
CA LEU A 125 -25.40 10.03 -5.42
C LEU A 125 -26.02 11.08 -4.49
N ALA A 126 -26.22 10.74 -3.20
CA ALA A 126 -26.75 11.68 -2.21
C ALA A 126 -25.76 12.82 -1.87
N ALA A 127 -24.48 12.63 -2.18
CA ALA A 127 -23.43 13.65 -2.06
C ALA A 127 -23.18 14.40 -3.38
N ASP A 128 -24.14 14.37 -4.32
CA ASP A 128 -24.06 15.00 -5.64
C ASP A 128 -22.88 14.52 -6.52
N LEU A 129 -22.34 13.34 -6.22
CA LEU A 129 -21.32 12.69 -7.06
C LEU A 129 -21.98 11.85 -8.17
N PRO A 130 -21.29 11.65 -9.30
CA PRO A 130 -21.88 10.94 -10.43
C PRO A 130 -22.15 9.46 -10.12
N ALA A 131 -22.92 8.81 -11.00
CA ALA A 131 -23.19 7.38 -10.86
C ALA A 131 -21.95 6.53 -11.22
N PHE A 132 -21.18 6.14 -10.21
CA PHE A 132 -20.06 5.21 -10.39
C PHE A 132 -20.54 3.84 -10.92
N ARG A 133 -19.75 3.27 -11.82
CA ARG A 133 -20.00 1.97 -12.46
C ARG A 133 -19.46 0.84 -11.58
N PRO A 134 -20.30 -0.09 -11.09
CA PRO A 134 -19.86 -1.19 -10.26
C PRO A 134 -19.28 -2.35 -11.06
N ARG A 135 -18.24 -3.00 -10.52
CA ARG A 135 -17.71 -4.30 -10.99
C ARG A 135 -16.97 -4.97 -9.83
N ARG A 136 -17.41 -6.16 -9.40
CA ARG A 136 -16.87 -6.84 -8.20
C ARG A 136 -16.87 -5.86 -7.01
N ASN A 137 -15.78 -5.77 -6.27
CA ASN A 137 -15.57 -4.79 -5.19
C ASN A 137 -15.16 -3.39 -5.67
N HIS A 138 -15.25 -3.06 -6.97
CA HIS A 138 -14.83 -1.76 -7.52
C HIS A 138 -16.02 -0.89 -7.92
N LEU A 139 -15.91 0.41 -7.66
CA LEU A 139 -16.74 1.47 -8.20
C LEU A 139 -15.87 2.40 -9.03
N THR A 140 -16.10 2.48 -10.34
CA THR A 140 -15.30 3.31 -11.25
C THR A 140 -16.05 4.57 -11.65
N HIS A 141 -15.41 5.73 -11.54
CA HIS A 141 -15.94 7.01 -11.98
C HIS A 141 -16.27 6.98 -13.49
N PRO A 142 -17.33 7.64 -13.97
CA PRO A 142 -17.71 7.59 -15.40
C PRO A 142 -16.62 8.05 -16.38
N HIS A 143 -15.83 9.06 -15.99
CA HIS A 143 -14.65 9.53 -16.75
C HIS A 143 -13.43 8.59 -16.66
N GLY A 144 -13.48 7.54 -15.83
CA GLY A 144 -12.44 6.51 -15.77
C GLY A 144 -11.11 6.94 -15.14
N HIS A 145 -11.06 8.05 -14.41
CA HIS A 145 -9.83 8.53 -13.76
C HIS A 145 -9.76 8.24 -12.25
N ILE A 146 -10.90 7.88 -11.62
CA ILE A 146 -10.98 7.49 -10.21
C ILE A 146 -11.68 6.14 -10.08
N GLN A 147 -11.19 5.32 -9.16
CA GLN A 147 -11.82 4.06 -8.77
C GLN A 147 -11.77 3.90 -7.26
N LEU A 148 -12.91 3.61 -6.65
CA LEU A 148 -13.00 3.18 -5.27
C LEU A 148 -13.03 1.66 -5.23
N ARG A 149 -12.24 1.06 -4.35
CA ARG A 149 -12.19 -0.39 -4.14
C ARG A 149 -12.50 -0.73 -2.69
N LEU A 150 -13.42 -1.66 -2.46
CA LEU A 150 -13.77 -2.13 -1.13
C LEU A 150 -12.81 -3.24 -0.69
N GLY A 151 -12.14 -3.04 0.44
CA GLY A 151 -11.31 -4.03 1.12
C GLY A 151 -12.13 -5.05 1.92
N ARG A 152 -11.47 -6.16 2.31
CA ARG A 152 -12.11 -7.21 3.13
C ARG A 152 -12.24 -6.77 4.60
N ASP A 153 -11.39 -5.85 5.02
CA ASP A 153 -11.56 -5.04 6.24
C ASP A 153 -12.76 -4.09 6.18
N GLY A 154 -13.34 -3.92 4.99
CA GLY A 154 -14.49 -3.11 4.71
C GLY A 154 -14.19 -1.61 4.58
N LEU A 155 -12.93 -1.21 4.49
CA LEU A 155 -12.56 0.16 4.14
C LEU A 155 -12.65 0.37 2.62
N TRP A 156 -12.93 1.60 2.22
CA TRP A 156 -12.85 2.05 0.84
C TRP A 156 -11.46 2.63 0.58
N TYR A 157 -10.85 2.18 -0.51
CA TYR A 157 -9.55 2.60 -0.97
C TYR A 157 -9.71 3.35 -2.29
N ALA A 158 -9.11 4.53 -2.40
CA ALA A 158 -9.10 5.27 -3.65
C ALA A 158 -7.88 4.95 -4.50
N TYR A 159 -8.15 4.90 -5.80
CA TYR A 159 -7.17 4.76 -6.84
C TYR A 159 -7.41 5.80 -7.94
N GLU A 160 -6.33 6.32 -8.51
CA GLU A 160 -6.35 7.20 -9.68
C GLU A 160 -5.64 6.53 -10.86
N SER A 161 -6.11 6.82 -12.07
CA SER A 161 -5.41 6.46 -13.30
C SER A 161 -5.67 7.51 -14.37
N GLU A 162 -4.86 7.53 -15.43
CA GLU A 162 -5.26 8.23 -16.65
C GLU A 162 -6.54 7.58 -17.22
N PRO A 163 -7.47 8.36 -17.81
CA PRO A 163 -8.65 7.81 -18.46
C PRO A 163 -8.28 6.74 -19.50
N GLY A 164 -8.87 5.55 -19.37
CA GLY A 164 -8.65 4.44 -20.31
C GLY A 164 -7.37 3.62 -20.09
N ARG A 165 -6.56 3.96 -19.07
CA ARG A 165 -5.47 3.10 -18.59
C ARG A 165 -5.95 2.17 -17.49
N GLU A 166 -5.31 1.02 -17.37
CA GLU A 166 -5.55 0.09 -16.25
C GLU A 166 -4.48 0.23 -15.13
N ASP A 167 -3.60 1.22 -15.26
CA ASP A 167 -2.53 1.52 -14.30
C ASP A 167 -3.07 2.33 -13.11
N TRP A 168 -3.86 1.68 -12.28
CA TRP A 168 -4.44 2.27 -11.07
C TRP A 168 -3.39 2.47 -9.96
N TRP A 169 -3.22 3.71 -9.53
CA TRP A 169 -2.31 4.09 -8.45
C TRP A 169 -3.09 4.39 -7.16
N PRO A 170 -2.69 3.79 -6.01
CA PRO A 170 -3.26 4.07 -4.69
C PRO A 170 -3.15 5.55 -4.28
N ARG A 171 -4.21 6.13 -3.72
CA ARG A 171 -4.28 7.56 -3.35
C ARG A 171 -5.08 7.81 -2.08
N GLY A 172 -4.68 8.81 -1.31
CA GLY A 172 -5.40 9.23 -0.11
C GLY A 172 -5.37 8.20 1.02
N THR A 173 -6.21 8.42 2.03
CA THR A 173 -6.34 7.54 3.20
C THR A 173 -7.62 6.70 3.07
N PRO A 174 -7.60 5.39 3.38
CA PRO A 174 -8.80 4.58 3.39
C PRO A 174 -9.81 5.05 4.44
N ASP A 175 -11.11 4.92 4.14
CA ASP A 175 -12.20 5.32 5.04
C ASP A 175 -13.37 4.31 4.99
N LEU A 176 -14.19 4.26 6.03
CA LEU A 176 -15.43 3.49 6.06
C LEU A 176 -16.49 4.08 5.12
N ASP A 177 -16.45 5.40 4.91
CA ASP A 177 -17.36 6.15 4.04
C ASP A 177 -16.74 6.39 2.65
N PRO A 178 -17.34 5.88 1.56
CA PRO A 178 -16.82 6.12 0.21
C PRO A 178 -16.78 7.61 -0.19
N VAL A 179 -17.63 8.47 0.40
CA VAL A 179 -17.61 9.93 0.17
C VAL A 179 -16.41 10.58 0.88
N GLY A 180 -16.12 10.14 2.11
CA GLY A 180 -14.95 10.56 2.88
C GLY A 180 -13.64 10.31 2.15
N VAL A 181 -13.48 9.15 1.52
CA VAL A 181 -12.29 8.83 0.71
C VAL A 181 -12.08 9.85 -0.40
N LEU A 182 -13.12 10.18 -1.17
CA LEU A 182 -13.02 11.13 -2.29
C LEU A 182 -12.74 12.55 -1.83
N THR A 183 -13.36 12.96 -0.72
CA THR A 183 -13.12 14.28 -0.12
C THR A 183 -11.65 14.43 0.29
N GLY A 184 -11.06 13.38 0.86
CA GLY A 184 -9.64 13.33 1.24
C GLY A 184 -8.65 13.39 0.06
N LEU A 185 -9.09 13.10 -1.18
CA LEU A 185 -8.28 13.26 -2.39
C LEU A 185 -8.23 14.71 -2.90
N GLY A 186 -9.08 15.59 -2.38
CA GLY A 186 -9.34 16.89 -3.00
C GLY A 186 -10.25 16.80 -4.24
N ALA A 187 -10.91 15.65 -4.45
CA ALA A 187 -11.78 15.40 -5.61
C ALA A 187 -13.13 16.15 -5.55
N ALA A 188 -13.31 17.08 -4.60
CA ALA A 188 -14.44 18.00 -4.58
C ALA A 188 -14.32 19.14 -5.62
N GLY A 189 -13.21 19.20 -6.38
CA GLY A 189 -12.85 20.35 -7.21
C GLY A 189 -13.01 20.20 -8.73
N ASP A 190 -13.20 19.00 -9.28
CA ASP A 190 -13.39 18.81 -10.73
C ASP A 190 -14.73 18.12 -11.01
N VAL A 191 -15.80 18.93 -10.86
CA VAL A 191 -17.15 18.70 -11.41
C VAL A 191 -17.21 19.10 -12.88
#